data_AF-A0A7C2TPQ5-F1
#
_entry.id   AF-A0A7C2TPQ5-F1
#
_cell.length_a   1.000
_cell.length_b   1.000
_cell.length_c   1.000
_cell.angle_alpha   90.00
_cell.angle_beta   90.00
_cell.angle_gamma   90.00
#
_symmetry.space_group_name_H-M   'P 1'
#
loop_
_entity.id
_entity.type
_entity.pdbx_description
1 polymer ?
#
loop_
_entity_poly.entity_id
_entity_poly.type
_entity_poly.pdbx_seq_one_letter_code
_entity_poly.pdbx_strand_id
1 'polypeptide(L)'
;MIKRKSEMTKMSILIEIMHGKKKIKDIARSVNITIQGVSEYVKLLKKEGYIDRNMNITQSGTEFVYKKIEELRNFVTSVMSDMKIISSTEAIAGEPIKKGE
;
A
#
# COMPACT_ATOMS: atom_id res chain seq x y z
N MET A 1 5.62 11.67 -6.05
CA MET A 1 6.62 10.62 -5.75
C MET A 1 6.08 9.19 -5.99
N ILE A 2 4.75 9.01 -6.13
CA ILE A 2 4.08 7.81 -6.69
C ILE A 2 4.17 7.81 -8.24
N LYS A 3 5.38 7.96 -8.80
CA LYS A 3 5.55 8.04 -10.27
C LYS A 3 6.21 6.81 -10.89
N ARG A 4 6.81 5.92 -10.09
CA ARG A 4 7.48 4.73 -10.62
C ARG A 4 6.54 3.54 -10.57
N LYS A 5 6.02 3.16 -11.75
CA LYS A 5 5.16 1.99 -11.96
C LYS A 5 5.72 0.71 -11.31
N SER A 6 7.05 0.55 -11.30
CA SER A 6 7.73 -0.62 -10.71
C SER A 6 7.53 -0.76 -9.20
N GLU A 7 7.57 0.34 -8.45
CA GLU A 7 7.47 0.31 -6.98
C GLU A 7 6.04 0.00 -6.54
N MET A 8 5.04 0.52 -7.26
CA MET A 8 3.64 0.16 -7.03
C MET A 8 3.41 -1.32 -7.31
N THR A 9 3.95 -1.85 -8.41
CA THR A 9 3.84 -3.28 -8.71
C THR A 9 4.50 -4.15 -7.64
N LYS A 10 5.69 -3.77 -7.15
CA LYS A 10 6.33 -4.47 -6.01
C LYS A 10 5.43 -4.48 -4.79
N MET A 11 4.90 -3.33 -4.40
CA MET A 11 3.99 -3.20 -3.26
C MET A 11 2.75 -4.08 -3.44
N SER A 12 2.10 -4.05 -4.61
CA SER A 12 0.91 -4.87 -4.88
C SER A 12 1.22 -6.37 -4.78
N ILE A 13 2.35 -6.83 -5.33
CA ILE A 13 2.77 -8.24 -5.23
C ILE A 13 3.06 -8.62 -3.76
N LEU A 14 3.73 -7.76 -3.00
CA LEU A 14 4.01 -8.00 -1.58
C LEU A 14 2.73 -8.11 -0.75
N ILE A 15 1.71 -7.29 -1.03
CA ILE A 15 0.40 -7.37 -0.36
C ILE A 15 -0.26 -8.72 -0.65
N GLU A 16 -0.23 -9.21 -1.88
CA GLU A 16 -0.80 -10.53 -2.22
C GLU A 16 -0.08 -11.68 -1.49
N ILE A 17 1.25 -11.58 -1.36
CA ILE A 17 2.05 -12.55 -0.62
C ILE A 17 1.74 -12.46 0.88
N MET A 18 1.57 -11.26 1.43
CA MET A 18 1.16 -11.02 2.81
C MET A 18 -0.24 -11.58 3.11
N HIS A 19 -1.15 -11.56 2.13
CA HIS A 19 -2.45 -12.25 2.20
C HIS A 19 -2.35 -13.78 1.98
N GLY A 20 -1.15 -14.35 1.94
CA GLY A 20 -0.92 -15.78 1.89
C GLY A 20 -0.86 -16.40 0.49
N LYS A 21 -0.90 -15.60 -0.60
CA LYS A 21 -0.77 -16.15 -1.96
C LYS A 21 0.66 -16.56 -2.25
N LYS A 22 0.87 -17.85 -2.49
CA LYS A 22 2.20 -18.43 -2.80
C LYS A 22 2.42 -18.75 -4.28
N LYS A 23 1.34 -18.91 -5.05
CA LYS A 23 1.41 -19.29 -6.47
C LYS A 23 1.50 -18.05 -7.35
N ILE A 24 2.55 -17.99 -8.18
CA ILE A 24 2.80 -16.88 -9.13
C ILE A 24 1.59 -16.62 -10.04
N LYS A 25 0.92 -17.67 -10.51
CA LYS A 25 -0.29 -17.55 -11.36
C LYS A 25 -1.44 -16.82 -10.67
N ASP A 26 -1.64 -17.07 -9.38
CA ASP A 26 -2.73 -16.47 -8.61
C ASP A 26 -2.42 -15.01 -8.29
N ILE A 27 -1.15 -14.71 -7.99
CA ILE A 27 -0.66 -13.34 -7.82
C ILE A 27 -0.86 -12.56 -9.14
N ALA A 28 -0.41 -13.10 -10.28
CA ALA A 28 -0.52 -12.47 -11.60
C ALA A 28 -1.96 -12.09 -11.95
N ARG A 29 -2.90 -13.00 -11.68
CA ARG A 29 -4.34 -12.74 -11.86
C ARG A 29 -4.84 -11.61 -10.96
N SER A 30 -4.35 -11.54 -9.73
CA SER A 30 -4.81 -10.57 -8.73
C SER A 30 -4.29 -9.16 -8.98
N VAL A 31 -3.01 -9.04 -9.37
CA VAL A 31 -2.36 -7.75 -9.67
C VAL A 31 -2.49 -7.33 -11.15
N ASN A 32 -3.17 -8.13 -11.97
CA ASN A 32 -3.40 -7.89 -13.40
C ASN A 32 -2.12 -7.61 -14.22
N ILE A 33 -1.11 -8.46 -14.07
CA ILE A 33 0.12 -8.45 -14.88
C ILE A 33 0.44 -9.85 -15.38
N THR A 34 1.36 -9.96 -16.34
CA THR A 34 1.75 -11.26 -16.91
C THR A 34 2.44 -12.15 -15.86
N ILE A 35 2.32 -13.48 -16.03
CA ILE A 35 2.99 -14.48 -15.16
C ILE A 35 4.51 -14.27 -15.17
N GLN A 36 5.06 -13.98 -16.37
CA GLN A 36 6.47 -13.67 -16.56
C GLN A 36 6.88 -12.44 -15.77
N GLY A 37 6.07 -11.37 -15.82
CA GLY A 37 6.32 -10.15 -15.04
C GLY A 37 6.34 -10.43 -13.54
N VAL A 38 5.36 -11.17 -13.01
CA VAL A 38 5.37 -11.55 -11.58
C VAL A 38 6.62 -12.38 -11.25
N SER A 39 7.04 -13.31 -12.11
CA SER A 39 8.23 -14.13 -11.88
C SER A 39 9.49 -13.27 -11.74
N GLU A 40 9.65 -12.25 -12.58
CA GLU A 40 10.77 -11.30 -12.49
C GLU A 40 10.73 -10.48 -11.21
N TYR A 41 9.56 -9.96 -10.84
CA TYR A 41 9.39 -9.24 -9.57
C TYR A 41 9.67 -10.14 -8.36
N VAL A 42 9.19 -11.38 -8.34
CA VAL A 42 9.45 -12.33 -7.24
C VAL A 42 10.96 -12.60 -7.10
N LYS A 43 11.69 -12.74 -8.21
CA LYS A 43 13.16 -12.88 -8.17
C LYS A 43 13.81 -11.63 -7.56
N LEU A 44 13.34 -10.44 -7.94
CA LEU A 44 13.85 -9.18 -7.41
C LEU A 44 13.53 -9.02 -5.92
N LEU A 45 12.30 -9.31 -5.48
CA LEU A 45 11.88 -9.23 -4.08
C LEU A 45 12.67 -10.22 -3.20
N LYS A 46 12.99 -11.41 -3.70
CA LYS A 46 13.89 -12.36 -3.02
C LYS A 46 15.31 -11.81 -2.90
N LYS A 47 15.83 -11.21 -3.99
CA LYS A 47 17.16 -10.59 -4.03
C LYS A 47 17.27 -9.41 -3.07
N GLU A 48 16.21 -8.61 -2.95
CA GLU A 48 16.11 -7.46 -2.04
C GLU A 48 15.81 -7.88 -0.59
N GLY A 49 15.52 -9.16 -0.34
CA GLY A 49 15.24 -9.69 0.99
C GLY A 49 13.85 -9.36 1.53
N TYR A 50 12.92 -8.92 0.68
CA TYR A 50 11.54 -8.61 1.07
C TYR A 50 10.65 -9.85 1.21
N ILE A 51 11.03 -10.95 0.58
CA ILE A 51 10.37 -12.25 0.73
C ILE A 51 11.41 -13.37 0.87
N ASP A 52 11.06 -14.42 1.61
CA ASP A 52 11.91 -15.58 1.79
C ASP A 52 11.79 -16.59 0.61
N ARG A 53 12.50 -17.72 0.73
CA ARG A 53 12.45 -18.79 -0.28
C ARG A 53 11.06 -19.42 -0.42
N ASN A 54 10.30 -19.44 0.66
CA ASN A 54 8.98 -20.08 0.82
C ASN A 54 7.80 -19.15 0.48
N MET A 55 8.08 -17.97 -0.12
CA MET A 55 7.08 -16.96 -0.44
C MET A 55 6.37 -16.42 0.81
N ASN A 56 7.09 -16.25 1.92
CA ASN A 56 6.63 -15.48 3.06
C ASN A 56 7.26 -14.09 3.04
N ILE A 57 6.49 -13.08 3.41
CA ILE A 57 7.00 -11.71 3.56
C ILE A 57 7.94 -11.64 4.77
N THR A 58 9.05 -10.93 4.61
CA THR A 58 10.00 -10.66 5.70
C THR A 58 9.64 -9.36 6.42
N GLN A 59 10.28 -9.08 7.56
CA GLN A 59 10.09 -7.82 8.26
C GLN A 59 10.45 -6.60 7.37
N SER A 60 11.56 -6.66 6.63
CA SER A 60 11.94 -5.59 5.70
C SER A 60 10.93 -5.41 4.55
N GLY A 61 10.31 -6.50 4.10
CA GLY A 61 9.20 -6.46 3.14
C GLY A 61 7.98 -5.76 3.70
N THR A 62 7.61 -6.06 4.95
CA THR A 62 6.50 -5.39 5.66
C THR A 62 6.76 -3.90 5.84
N GLU A 63 7.97 -3.52 6.26
CA GLU A 63 8.38 -2.11 6.41
C GLU A 63 8.32 -1.36 5.08
N PHE A 64 8.74 -2.00 3.98
CA PHE A 64 8.60 -1.44 2.64
C PHE A 64 7.14 -1.16 2.29
N VAL A 65 6.23 -2.13 2.49
CA VAL A 65 4.79 -1.94 2.23
C VAL A 65 4.22 -0.81 3.09
N TYR A 66 4.54 -0.78 4.38
CA TYR A 66 4.10 0.27 5.31
C TYR A 66 4.50 1.67 4.81
N LYS A 67 5.78 1.85 4.46
CA LYS A 67 6.30 3.12 3.93
C LYS A 67 5.56 3.54 2.67
N LYS A 68 5.24 2.60 1.77
CA LYS A 68 4.50 2.91 0.53
C LYS A 68 3.05 3.26 0.77
N ILE A 69 2.38 2.63 1.74
CA ILE A 69 1.03 3.04 2.16
C ILE A 69 1.05 4.45 2.75
N GLU A 70 2.05 4.77 3.57
CA GLU A 70 2.17 6.11 4.17
C GLU A 70 2.42 7.18 3.08
N GLU A 71 3.32 6.92 2.13
CA GLU A 71 3.53 7.77 0.96
C GLU A 71 2.23 7.99 0.16
N LEU A 72 1.42 6.93 -0.01
CA LEU A 72 0.13 7.00 -0.69
C LEU A 72 -0.90 7.83 0.10
N ARG A 73 -1.01 7.61 1.41
CA ARG A 73 -1.90 8.37 2.29
C ARG A 73 -1.58 9.86 2.21
N ASN A 74 -0.32 10.22 2.36
CA ASN A 74 0.11 11.61 2.33
C ASN A 74 -0.18 12.27 0.98
N PHE A 75 0.00 11.54 -0.13
CA PHE A 75 -0.37 12.02 -1.45
C PHE A 75 -1.88 12.27 -1.57
N VAL A 76 -2.71 11.30 -1.18
CA VAL A 76 -4.18 11.45 -1.22
C VAL A 76 -4.64 12.63 -0.37
N THR A 77 -4.13 12.76 0.87
CA THR A 77 -4.46 13.89 1.76
C THR A 77 -4.06 15.23 1.14
N SER A 78 -2.88 15.31 0.52
CA SER A 78 -2.43 16.53 -0.18
C SER A 78 -3.38 16.89 -1.33
N VAL A 79 -3.75 15.92 -2.16
CA VAL A 79 -4.65 16.15 -3.30
C VAL A 79 -6.04 16.59 -2.82
N MET A 80 -6.58 15.97 -1.76
CA MET A 80 -7.87 16.39 -1.18
C MET A 80 -7.82 17.81 -0.62
N SER A 81 -6.72 18.18 0.04
CA SER A 81 -6.48 19.53 0.54
C SER A 81 -6.43 20.55 -0.61
N ASP A 82 -5.74 20.23 -1.70
CA ASP A 82 -5.66 21.10 -2.89
C ASP A 82 -7.04 21.32 -3.54
N MET A 83 -7.89 20.29 -3.52
CA MET A 83 -9.26 20.36 -4.02
C MET A 83 -10.22 21.11 -3.07
N LYS A 84 -9.75 21.60 -1.91
CA LYS A 84 -10.56 22.19 -0.83
C LYS A 84 -11.70 21.27 -0.35
N ILE A 85 -11.60 19.96 -0.60
CA ILE A 85 -12.54 18.97 -0.08
C ILE A 85 -12.12 18.68 1.35
N ILE A 86 -12.51 19.58 2.27
CA ILE A 86 -12.37 19.36 3.70
C ILE A 86 -13.67 18.71 4.16
N SER A 87 -13.62 17.40 4.42
CA SER A 87 -14.66 16.74 5.20
C SER A 87 -14.45 17.14 6.66
N SER A 88 -15.04 18.27 7.09
CA SER A 88 -15.12 18.56 8.51
C SER A 88 -16.03 17.54 9.16
N THR A 89 -15.47 16.69 10.04
CA THR A 89 -16.29 16.00 11.03
C THR A 89 -16.66 17.05 12.07
N GLU A 90 -17.72 17.81 11.80
CA GLU A 90 -18.23 18.80 12.74
C GLU A 90 -18.67 18.06 14.01
N ALA A 91 -17.98 18.32 15.12
CA ALA A 91 -18.46 17.93 16.43
C ALA A 91 -19.64 18.84 16.77
N ILE A 92 -20.86 18.36 16.48
CA ILE A 92 -22.07 19.02 16.94
C ILE A 92 -22.21 18.69 18.42
N ALA A 93 -22.23 19.74 19.26
CA ALA A 93 -22.48 19.56 20.69
C ALA A 93 -23.85 18.88 20.88
N GLY A 94 -23.88 17.78 21.64
CA GLY A 94 -25.13 17.10 21.97
C GLY A 94 -26.04 17.93 22.89
N GLU A 95 -25.50 19.01 23.46
CA GLU A 95 -26.18 19.92 24.39
C GLU A 95 -25.77 21.38 24.12
N PRO A 96 -26.57 22.36 24.55
CA PRO A 96 -26.22 23.77 24.41
C PRO A 96 -24.96 24.13 25.22
N ILE A 97 -23.92 24.58 24.54
CA ILE A 97 -22.67 25.08 25.15
C ILE A 97 -22.76 26.58 25.47
N LYS A 98 -22.20 27.01 26.61
CA LYS A 98 -22.15 28.42 27.01
C LYS A 98 -20.81 29.06 26.66
N LYS A 99 -20.82 30.38 26.45
CA LYS A 99 -19.62 31.15 26.14
C LYS A 99 -18.59 31.03 27.27
N GLY A 100 -17.45 30.41 26.97
CA GLY A 100 -16.34 30.24 27.92
C GLY A 100 -16.14 28.82 28.43
N GLU A 101 -16.97 27.87 27.99
CA GLU A 101 -16.72 26.42 28.09
C GLU A 101 -15.96 25.90 26.87
#